data_AF-A0A3C1WAN4-F1
#
_entry.id   AF-A0A3C1WAN4-F1
#
_cell.length_a   1.000
_cell.length_b   1.000
_cell.length_c   1.000
_cell.angle_alpha   90.00
_cell.angle_beta   90.00
_cell.angle_gamma   90.00
#
_symmetry.space_group_name_H-M   'P 1'
#
loop_
_entity.id
_entity.type
_entity.pdbx_description
1 polymer ?
#
loop_
_entity_poly.entity_id
_entity_poly.type
_entity_poly.pdbx_seq_one_letter_code
_entity_poly.pdbx_strand_id
1 'polypeptide(L)'
;MATVWVIVCYLGALLAFALGSKVLFRGTSNDYFVASRSIGPFMLLMSVFGTTMTAFALVGSTGKAFERGIGTYGLMASSSGLIHAACFFLIGVKIWSIGKRHGFVTQIQFFRARFGSNGLGYLLFPIFVLLVIPYLLIGVIGAGKTLQPATAGAFPELFQSENPILNGGVPPWLTGLVICGVVLAYIFAGGSRAAAWANTFQTLVFMGMGLVAFVLIYNVLGQAGSPTNVAARVTEQGEVVQDYAFDKASGKLVKAENPKVVGKLKHPEEAEQWAGRQPHLTRDEVEIIYKAKNPKTKKVVAKTREVGVPWLMFLSYMFIPLSVGMFPHLFQHWLTAKSAKAFKLTLVAHPLCIMIVWVPCVLIGIWASGLLPWGMPPAAILSNVLKTLIGNPILTGMLTAGILAAIMSSLDSQFLCLGTIFTN
;
A
#
# COMPACT_ATOMS: atom_id res chain seq x y z
N MET A 1 -22.59 0.49 10.44
CA MET A 1 -22.67 1.97 10.28
C MET A 1 -21.49 2.74 10.89
N ALA A 2 -21.06 2.45 12.12
CA ALA A 2 -19.95 3.19 12.77
C ALA A 2 -18.66 3.30 11.92
N THR A 3 -18.25 2.22 11.24
CA THR A 3 -17.09 2.21 10.33
C THR A 3 -17.20 3.26 9.22
N VAL A 4 -18.38 3.44 8.65
CA VAL A 4 -18.61 4.43 7.58
C VAL A 4 -18.51 5.85 8.12
N TRP A 5 -19.11 6.11 9.29
CA TRP A 5 -19.03 7.42 9.94
C TRP A 5 -17.58 7.83 10.23
N VAL A 6 -16.75 6.92 10.74
CA VAL A 6 -15.32 7.22 10.97
C VAL A 6 -14.61 7.62 9.68
N ILE A 7 -14.91 6.93 8.57
CA ILE A 7 -14.31 7.22 7.26
C ILE A 7 -14.79 8.57 6.72
N VAL A 8 -16.08 8.89 6.87
CA VAL A 8 -16.64 10.20 6.50
C VAL A 8 -16.01 11.32 7.34
N CYS A 9 -15.88 11.12 8.65
CA CYS A 9 -15.20 12.07 9.54
C CYS A 9 -13.74 12.27 9.14
N TYR A 10 -13.01 11.21 8.79
CA TYR A 10 -11.64 11.29 8.29
C TYR A 10 -11.55 12.09 6.98
N LEU A 11 -12.40 11.78 5.99
CA LEU A 11 -12.42 12.50 4.71
C LEU A 11 -12.80 13.97 4.90
N GLY A 12 -13.75 14.26 5.78
CA GLY A 12 -14.15 15.62 6.14
C GLY A 12 -13.03 16.38 6.86
N ALA A 13 -12.34 15.74 7.81
CA ALA A 13 -11.19 16.33 8.50
C ALA A 13 -10.02 16.59 7.54
N LEU A 14 -9.75 15.66 6.62
CA LEU A 14 -8.74 15.84 5.58
C LEU A 14 -9.09 17.02 4.68
N LEU A 15 -10.33 17.09 4.20
CA LEU A 15 -10.78 18.18 3.33
C LEU A 15 -10.72 19.52 4.07
N ALA A 16 -11.18 19.59 5.32
CA ALA A 16 -11.11 20.80 6.13
C ALA A 16 -9.66 21.24 6.40
N PHE A 17 -8.77 20.30 6.73
CA PHE A 17 -7.36 20.59 6.96
C PHE A 17 -6.66 21.07 5.69
N ALA A 18 -6.90 20.37 4.57
CA ALA A 18 -6.29 20.69 3.29
C ALA A 18 -6.83 22.02 2.71
N LEU A 19 -8.13 22.28 2.81
CA LEU A 19 -8.70 23.59 2.43
C LEU A 19 -8.30 24.70 3.39
N GLY A 20 -8.16 24.43 4.69
CA GLY A 20 -7.62 25.40 5.66
C GLY A 20 -6.20 25.84 5.31
N SER A 21 -5.39 24.95 4.74
CA SER A 21 -4.05 25.28 4.25
C SER A 21 -4.05 26.26 3.06
N LYS A 22 -5.20 26.50 2.40
CA LYS A 22 -5.36 27.52 1.35
C LYS A 22 -5.04 28.93 1.86
N VAL A 23 -5.27 29.20 3.14
CA VAL A 23 -4.92 30.50 3.75
C VAL A 23 -3.40 30.77 3.68
N LEU A 24 -2.59 29.71 3.58
CA LEU A 24 -1.14 29.81 3.42
C LEU A 24 -0.70 29.93 1.95
N PHE A 25 -1.61 29.87 0.98
CA PHE A 25 -1.29 29.93 -0.44
C PHE A 25 -0.93 31.36 -0.87
N ARG A 26 0.19 31.53 -1.59
CA ARG A 26 0.72 32.84 -1.97
C ARG A 26 0.25 33.35 -3.34
N GLY A 27 -0.64 32.65 -4.04
CA GLY A 27 -1.24 33.13 -5.29
C GLY A 27 -0.35 33.08 -6.53
N THR A 28 0.86 32.49 -6.47
CA THR A 28 1.81 32.46 -7.59
C THR A 28 1.93 31.07 -8.22
N SER A 29 2.27 30.99 -9.51
CA SER A 29 2.47 29.71 -10.22
C SER A 29 3.58 28.85 -9.61
N ASN A 30 4.68 29.48 -9.15
CA ASN A 30 5.74 28.80 -8.41
C ASN A 30 5.25 28.25 -7.06
N ASP A 31 4.31 28.92 -6.39
CA ASP A 31 3.71 28.38 -5.18
C ASP A 31 2.74 27.23 -5.47
N TYR A 32 2.04 27.31 -6.60
CA TYR A 32 1.11 26.27 -7.02
C TYR A 32 1.84 24.97 -7.38
N PHE A 33 2.92 25.01 -8.15
CA PHE A 33 3.58 23.78 -8.63
C PHE A 33 4.74 23.28 -7.76
N VAL A 34 5.49 24.17 -7.11
CA VAL A 34 6.70 23.82 -6.33
C VAL A 34 6.71 24.37 -4.91
N ALA A 35 5.56 24.83 -4.39
CA ALA A 35 5.40 25.38 -3.04
C ALA A 35 6.44 26.45 -2.70
N SER A 36 6.84 27.24 -3.71
CA SER A 36 7.91 28.25 -3.60
C SER A 36 9.24 27.68 -3.08
N ARG A 37 9.48 26.38 -3.27
CA ARG A 37 10.64 25.64 -2.75
C ARG A 37 10.85 25.86 -1.25
N SER A 38 9.77 25.88 -0.48
CA SER A 38 9.79 26.20 0.95
C SER A 38 9.67 24.98 1.87
N ILE A 39 9.45 23.79 1.31
CA ILE A 39 9.17 22.57 2.07
C ILE A 39 10.39 22.17 2.91
N GLY A 40 10.19 22.07 4.23
CA GLY A 40 11.21 21.70 5.20
C GLY A 40 11.54 20.20 5.19
N PRO A 41 12.60 19.79 5.93
CA PRO A 41 13.07 18.40 5.97
C PRO A 41 12.00 17.39 6.37
N PHE A 42 11.19 17.72 7.39
CA PHE A 42 10.16 16.83 7.92
C PHE A 42 9.01 16.62 6.93
N MET A 43 8.43 17.71 6.41
CA MET A 43 7.35 17.63 5.42
C MET A 43 7.81 16.95 4.12
N LEU A 44 9.07 17.15 3.72
CA LEU A 44 9.65 16.46 2.57
C LEU A 44 9.73 14.94 2.82
N LEU A 45 10.25 14.53 3.98
CA LEU A 45 10.27 13.11 4.37
C LEU A 45 8.86 12.53 4.34
N MET A 46 7.89 13.19 4.99
CA MET A 46 6.51 12.69 5.06
C MET A 46 5.86 12.63 3.68
N SER A 47 6.06 13.65 2.84
CA SER A 47 5.49 13.66 1.48
C SER A 47 6.11 12.60 0.59
N VAL A 48 7.44 12.46 0.59
CA VAL A 48 8.15 11.44 -0.20
C VAL A 48 7.80 10.04 0.31
N PHE A 49 7.81 9.82 1.62
CA PHE A 49 7.46 8.54 2.22
C PHE A 49 5.99 8.17 1.96
N GLY A 50 5.03 9.07 2.24
CA GLY A 50 3.62 8.85 1.94
C GLY A 50 3.35 8.56 0.47
N THR A 51 4.05 9.26 -0.43
CA THR A 51 3.94 9.02 -1.87
C THR A 51 4.45 7.64 -2.29
N THR A 52 5.48 7.12 -1.61
CA THR A 52 5.97 5.75 -1.85
C THR A 52 5.09 4.67 -1.21
N MET A 53 4.29 5.02 -0.19
CA MET A 53 3.39 4.10 0.51
C MET A 53 2.05 3.97 -0.23
N THR A 54 2.09 3.36 -1.40
CA THR A 54 0.91 3.20 -2.27
C THR A 54 0.00 2.04 -1.85
N ALA A 55 -1.15 1.92 -2.51
CA ALA A 55 -2.04 0.76 -2.39
C ALA A 55 -1.29 -0.57 -2.59
N PHE A 56 -0.31 -0.58 -3.50
CA PHE A 56 0.54 -1.75 -3.72
C PHE A 56 1.44 -2.03 -2.51
N ALA A 57 2.05 -0.99 -1.92
CA ALA A 57 2.97 -1.15 -0.80
C ALA A 57 2.29 -1.68 0.47
N LEU A 58 1.06 -1.28 0.77
CA LEU A 58 0.34 -1.78 1.96
C LEU A 58 -0.50 -3.03 1.65
N VAL A 59 -1.42 -2.91 0.71
CA VAL A 59 -2.42 -3.95 0.43
C VAL A 59 -1.81 -5.05 -0.44
N GLY A 60 -1.00 -4.66 -1.43
CA GLY A 60 -0.30 -5.60 -2.30
C GLY A 60 0.77 -6.42 -1.58
N SER A 61 1.59 -5.81 -0.71
CA SER A 61 2.62 -6.53 0.05
C SER A 61 2.01 -7.55 1.02
N THR A 62 0.95 -7.15 1.76
CA THR A 62 0.21 -8.06 2.66
C THR A 62 -0.38 -9.22 1.86
N GLY A 63 -0.99 -8.92 0.71
CA GLY A 63 -1.55 -9.94 -0.17
C GLY A 63 -0.50 -10.88 -0.76
N LYS A 64 0.67 -10.35 -1.13
CA LYS A 64 1.78 -11.14 -1.67
C LYS A 64 2.42 -12.01 -0.58
N ALA A 65 2.54 -11.50 0.63
CA ALA A 65 3.02 -12.26 1.80
C ALA A 65 2.08 -13.43 2.14
N PHE A 66 0.77 -13.27 1.95
CA PHE A 66 -0.19 -14.37 2.06
C PHE A 66 -0.04 -15.44 0.97
N GLU A 67 0.42 -15.05 -0.22
CA GLU A 67 0.64 -16.00 -1.32
C GLU A 67 1.99 -16.69 -1.26
N ARG A 68 3.04 -15.96 -0.86
CA ARG A 68 4.45 -16.35 -1.06
C ARG A 68 5.25 -16.43 0.24
N GLY A 69 4.74 -15.91 1.35
CA GLY A 69 5.40 -15.92 2.64
C GLY A 69 6.42 -14.79 2.86
N ILE A 70 7.31 -15.00 3.83
CA ILE A 70 8.28 -14.05 4.37
C ILE A 70 9.30 -13.55 3.34
N GLY A 71 9.57 -14.33 2.29
CA GLY A 71 10.44 -13.92 1.19
C GLY A 71 10.01 -12.59 0.56
N THR A 72 8.72 -12.25 0.61
CA THR A 72 8.16 -10.95 0.20
C THR A 72 8.85 -9.76 0.87
N TYR A 73 9.24 -9.89 2.14
CA TYR A 73 9.96 -8.84 2.85
C TYR A 73 11.37 -8.62 2.28
N GLY A 74 12.10 -9.71 2.05
CA GLY A 74 13.44 -9.66 1.48
C GLY A 74 13.44 -9.07 0.07
N LEU A 75 12.50 -9.50 -0.78
CA LEU A 75 12.47 -9.10 -2.18
C LEU A 75 11.95 -7.67 -2.38
N MET A 76 10.97 -7.22 -1.61
CA MET A 76 10.32 -5.91 -1.79
C MET A 76 10.79 -4.85 -0.78
N ALA A 77 10.78 -5.15 0.52
CA ALA A 77 11.02 -4.14 1.56
C ALA A 77 12.51 -3.78 1.68
N SER A 78 13.38 -4.80 1.68
CA SER A 78 14.83 -4.63 1.90
C SER A 78 15.49 -3.88 0.74
N SER A 79 15.18 -4.29 -0.49
CA SER A 79 15.65 -3.61 -1.72
C SER A 79 15.12 -2.18 -1.78
N SER A 80 13.83 -1.96 -1.49
CA SER A 80 13.22 -0.64 -1.52
C SER A 80 13.85 0.31 -0.50
N GLY A 81 14.02 -0.11 0.75
CA GLY A 81 14.58 0.74 1.81
C GLY A 81 15.95 1.32 1.44
N LEU A 82 16.84 0.48 0.91
CA LEU A 82 18.20 0.88 0.56
C LEU A 82 18.27 1.65 -0.77
N ILE A 83 17.59 1.15 -1.80
CA ILE A 83 17.70 1.73 -3.15
C ILE A 83 16.97 3.06 -3.25
N HIS A 84 15.80 3.24 -2.61
CA HIS A 84 15.12 4.54 -2.59
C HIS A 84 15.99 5.60 -1.93
N ALA A 85 16.57 5.27 -0.78
CA ALA A 85 17.52 6.13 -0.07
C ALA A 85 18.72 6.51 -0.97
N ALA A 86 19.32 5.52 -1.65
CA ALA A 86 20.40 5.75 -2.60
C ALA A 86 19.97 6.66 -3.77
N CYS A 87 18.79 6.44 -4.36
CA CYS A 87 18.25 7.29 -5.42
C CYS A 87 18.01 8.73 -4.93
N PHE A 88 17.44 8.93 -3.74
CA PHE A 88 17.23 10.28 -3.18
C PHE A 88 18.54 11.04 -3.00
N PHE A 89 19.60 10.34 -2.58
CA PHE A 89 20.93 10.95 -2.42
C PHE A 89 21.64 11.19 -3.75
N LEU A 90 21.77 10.16 -4.59
CA LEU A 90 22.57 10.19 -5.81
C LEU A 90 21.91 11.00 -6.93
N ILE A 91 20.59 10.91 -7.03
CA ILE A 91 19.79 11.53 -8.09
C ILE A 91 19.07 12.76 -7.54
N GLY A 92 18.30 12.60 -6.46
CA GLY A 92 17.44 13.66 -5.90
C GLY A 92 18.17 14.95 -5.56
N VAL A 93 19.31 14.88 -4.84
CA VAL A 93 20.09 16.08 -4.45
C VAL A 93 20.64 16.83 -5.67
N LYS A 94 21.12 16.11 -6.70
CA LYS A 94 21.65 16.72 -7.93
C LYS A 94 20.55 17.44 -8.69
N ILE A 95 19.40 16.79 -8.82
CA ILE A 95 18.22 17.31 -9.52
C ILE A 95 17.67 18.53 -8.81
N TRP A 96 17.59 18.51 -7.48
CA TRP A 96 17.21 19.66 -6.68
C TRP A 96 18.12 20.87 -6.95
N SER A 97 19.44 20.66 -6.95
CA SER A 97 20.41 21.75 -7.20
C SER A 97 20.26 22.35 -8.60
N ILE A 98 20.13 21.51 -9.63
CA ILE A 98 19.96 21.97 -11.02
C ILE A 98 18.62 22.67 -11.20
N GLY A 99 17.54 22.09 -10.67
CA GLY A 99 16.21 22.65 -10.73
C GLY A 99 16.12 24.00 -10.02
N LYS A 100 16.81 24.19 -8.89
CA LYS A 100 16.85 25.47 -8.19
C LYS A 100 17.60 26.56 -8.96
N ARG A 101 18.64 26.20 -9.71
CA ARG A 101 19.41 27.14 -10.55
C ARG A 101 18.66 27.56 -11.82
N HIS A 102 17.96 26.63 -12.47
CA HIS A 102 17.32 26.87 -13.77
C HIS A 102 15.80 27.07 -13.70
N GLY A 103 15.21 26.99 -12.50
CA GLY A 103 13.77 27.19 -12.31
C GLY A 103 12.90 26.02 -12.80
N PHE A 104 13.45 24.83 -13.03
CA PHE A 104 12.66 23.69 -13.51
C PHE A 104 11.57 23.27 -12.54
N VAL A 105 10.40 22.97 -13.11
CA VAL A 105 9.18 22.55 -12.41
C VAL A 105 8.83 21.10 -12.78
N THR A 106 9.12 20.66 -14.01
CA THR A 106 8.87 19.30 -14.48
C THR A 106 10.14 18.52 -14.82
N GLN A 107 10.04 17.19 -14.77
CA GLN A 107 11.09 16.28 -15.25
C GLN A 107 11.35 16.45 -16.77
N ILE A 108 10.32 16.78 -17.55
CA ILE A 108 10.42 17.01 -19.00
C ILE A 108 11.30 18.23 -19.29
N GLN A 109 11.09 19.35 -18.58
CA GLN A 109 11.90 20.55 -18.71
C GLN A 109 13.38 20.27 -18.41
N PHE A 110 13.65 19.49 -17.37
CA PHE A 110 15.02 19.07 -17.02
C PHE A 110 15.68 18.30 -18.18
N PHE A 111 15.02 17.29 -18.74
CA PHE A 111 15.59 16.51 -19.84
C PHE A 111 15.73 17.31 -21.14
N ARG A 112 14.74 18.14 -21.46
CA ARG A 112 14.78 19.05 -22.61
C ARG A 112 15.99 19.99 -22.53
N ALA A 113 16.22 20.62 -21.37
CA ALA A 113 17.36 21.52 -21.17
C ALA A 113 18.69 20.76 -21.12
N ARG A 114 18.73 19.56 -20.54
CA ARG A 114 19.95 18.76 -20.43
C ARG A 114 20.47 18.27 -21.78
N PHE A 115 19.58 17.95 -22.71
CA PHE A 115 19.90 17.43 -24.04
C PHE A 115 19.75 18.46 -25.17
N GLY A 116 19.28 19.67 -24.87
CA GLY A 116 19.09 20.73 -25.86
C GLY A 116 18.06 20.39 -26.95
N SER A 117 17.19 19.41 -26.73
CA SER A 117 16.27 18.89 -27.75
C SER A 117 14.82 19.03 -27.33
N ASN A 118 14.05 19.81 -28.09
CA ASN A 118 12.60 19.93 -27.92
C ASN A 118 11.88 18.62 -28.30
N GLY A 119 12.41 17.86 -29.27
CA GLY A 119 11.86 16.57 -29.69
C GLY A 119 11.84 15.53 -28.56
N LEU A 120 12.87 15.52 -27.71
CA LEU A 120 12.90 14.68 -26.52
C LEU A 120 11.79 15.05 -25.53
N GLY A 121 11.48 16.34 -25.39
CA GLY A 121 10.37 16.81 -24.56
C GLY A 121 9.02 16.30 -25.05
N TYR A 122 8.76 16.43 -26.36
CA TYR A 122 7.53 15.93 -26.99
C TYR A 122 7.38 14.42 -26.94
N LEU A 123 8.50 13.67 -26.91
CA LEU A 123 8.50 12.23 -26.73
C LEU A 123 8.24 11.83 -25.27
N LEU A 124 8.87 12.52 -24.31
CA LEU A 124 8.74 12.20 -22.88
C LEU A 124 7.36 12.55 -22.32
N PHE A 125 6.69 13.57 -22.87
CA PHE A 125 5.34 13.97 -22.46
C PHE A 125 4.32 12.81 -22.51
N PRO A 126 4.03 12.18 -23.65
CA PRO A 126 3.07 11.07 -23.70
C PRO A 126 3.55 9.87 -22.89
N ILE A 127 4.85 9.59 -22.85
CA ILE A 127 5.40 8.47 -22.07
C ILE A 127 5.11 8.65 -20.57
N PHE A 128 5.39 9.82 -20.00
CA PHE A 128 5.14 10.06 -18.58
C PHE A 128 3.66 10.15 -18.24
N VAL A 129 2.83 10.74 -19.11
CA VAL A 129 1.37 10.74 -18.92
C VAL A 129 0.83 9.32 -18.93
N LEU A 130 1.20 8.50 -19.93
CA LEU A 130 0.79 7.10 -20.03
C LEU A 130 1.33 6.22 -18.91
N LEU A 131 2.44 6.61 -18.26
CA LEU A 131 2.96 5.90 -17.09
C LEU A 131 2.20 6.26 -15.81
N VAL A 132 1.86 7.55 -15.62
CA VAL A 132 1.20 8.01 -14.39
C VAL A 132 -0.27 7.58 -14.35
N ILE A 133 -0.99 7.52 -15.48
CA ILE A 133 -2.42 7.15 -15.51
C ILE A 133 -2.67 5.74 -14.93
N PRO A 134 -2.02 4.66 -15.41
CA PRO A 134 -2.19 3.32 -14.83
C PRO A 134 -1.80 3.27 -13.36
N TYR A 135 -0.76 4.02 -12.97
CA TYR A 135 -0.30 4.05 -11.59
C TYR A 135 -1.35 4.71 -10.66
N LEU A 136 -1.99 5.77 -11.12
CA LEU A 136 -3.12 6.41 -10.47
C LEU A 136 -4.31 5.45 -10.35
N LEU A 137 -4.65 4.74 -11.43
CA LEU A 137 -5.73 3.76 -11.42
C LEU A 137 -5.48 2.63 -10.41
N ILE A 138 -4.23 2.17 -10.24
CA ILE A 138 -3.89 1.17 -9.22
C ILE A 138 -4.22 1.69 -7.81
N GLY A 139 -3.93 2.96 -7.52
CA GLY A 139 -4.31 3.61 -6.26
C GLY A 139 -5.83 3.62 -6.04
N VAL A 140 -6.58 4.11 -7.03
CA VAL A 140 -8.05 4.21 -6.97
C VAL A 140 -8.71 2.83 -6.81
N ILE A 141 -8.28 1.85 -7.61
CA ILE A 141 -8.78 0.46 -7.52
C ILE A 141 -8.42 -0.15 -6.17
N GLY A 142 -7.21 0.10 -5.66
CA GLY A 142 -6.76 -0.36 -4.35
C GLY A 142 -7.62 0.17 -3.21
N ALA A 143 -7.96 1.47 -3.23
CA ALA A 143 -8.87 2.06 -2.25
C ALA A 143 -10.25 1.42 -2.31
N GLY A 144 -10.83 1.27 -3.50
CA GLY A 144 -12.14 0.61 -3.68
C GLY A 144 -12.17 -0.83 -3.17
N LYS A 145 -11.14 -1.62 -3.48
CA LYS A 145 -11.01 -3.02 -3.02
C LYS A 145 -10.74 -3.16 -1.52
N THR A 146 -10.24 -2.12 -0.87
CA THR A 146 -10.03 -2.08 0.58
C THR A 146 -11.30 -1.64 1.30
N LEU A 147 -11.99 -0.62 0.77
CA LEU A 147 -13.16 -0.02 1.41
C LEU A 147 -14.41 -0.89 1.32
N GLN A 148 -14.63 -1.55 0.19
CA GLN A 148 -15.79 -2.42 -0.02
C GLN A 148 -15.91 -3.54 1.04
N PRO A 149 -14.88 -4.37 1.32
CA PRO A 149 -14.97 -5.40 2.36
C PRO A 149 -15.06 -4.82 3.79
N ALA A 150 -14.41 -3.67 4.04
CA ALA A 150 -14.45 -2.99 5.33
C ALA A 150 -15.85 -2.46 5.66
N THR A 151 -16.59 -2.01 4.65
CA THR A 151 -17.95 -1.47 4.77
C THR A 151 -19.05 -2.50 4.49
N ALA A 152 -18.70 -3.74 4.14
CA ALA A 152 -19.68 -4.78 3.86
C ALA A 152 -20.63 -5.01 5.05
N GLY A 153 -21.93 -4.94 4.77
CA GLY A 153 -23.03 -4.96 5.74
C GLY A 153 -23.53 -3.59 6.20
N ALA A 154 -22.94 -2.47 5.75
CA ALA A 154 -23.39 -1.13 6.17
C ALA A 154 -24.67 -0.66 5.45
N PHE A 155 -24.80 -0.96 4.15
CA PHE A 155 -25.90 -0.50 3.31
C PHE A 155 -26.55 -1.66 2.53
N PRO A 156 -27.12 -2.67 3.22
CA PRO A 156 -27.62 -3.90 2.60
C PRO A 156 -28.69 -3.67 1.53
N GLU A 157 -29.48 -2.61 1.64
CA GLU A 157 -30.56 -2.29 0.68
C GLU A 157 -30.06 -1.47 -0.53
N LEU A 158 -29.09 -0.57 -0.33
CA LEU A 158 -28.62 0.36 -1.37
C LEU A 158 -27.50 -0.21 -2.25
N PHE A 159 -26.65 -1.09 -1.70
CA PHE A 159 -25.50 -1.64 -2.42
C PHE A 159 -25.54 -3.17 -2.43
N GLN A 160 -26.39 -3.71 -3.31
CA GLN A 160 -26.46 -5.14 -3.55
C GLN A 160 -25.22 -5.64 -4.28
N SER A 161 -24.60 -6.71 -3.76
CA SER A 161 -23.45 -7.36 -4.40
C SER A 161 -23.75 -8.83 -4.68
N GLU A 162 -23.30 -9.32 -5.85
CA GLU A 162 -23.38 -10.75 -6.21
C GLU A 162 -22.66 -11.67 -5.20
N ASN A 163 -21.67 -11.13 -4.47
CA ASN A 163 -20.98 -11.85 -3.40
C ASN A 163 -21.64 -11.58 -2.05
N PRO A 164 -22.19 -12.61 -1.35
CA PRO A 164 -22.82 -12.44 -0.05
C PRO A 164 -21.90 -11.81 1.01
N ILE A 165 -20.58 -12.02 0.88
CA ILE A 165 -19.55 -11.51 1.79
C ILE A 165 -19.32 -10.00 1.62
N LEU A 166 -19.61 -9.46 0.44
CA LEU A 166 -19.41 -8.04 0.08
C LEU A 166 -20.72 -7.25 0.04
N ASN A 167 -21.85 -7.90 0.35
CA ASN A 167 -23.16 -7.30 0.25
C ASN A 167 -23.30 -6.12 1.23
N GLY A 168 -23.89 -5.02 0.77
CA GLY A 168 -24.03 -3.77 1.51
C GLY A 168 -22.73 -2.97 1.72
N GLY A 169 -21.64 -3.32 1.05
CA GLY A 169 -20.40 -2.54 1.05
C GLY A 169 -20.40 -1.44 -0.02
N VAL A 170 -19.70 -0.33 0.24
CA VAL A 170 -19.59 0.78 -0.72
C VAL A 170 -18.88 0.27 -1.99
N PRO A 171 -19.48 0.48 -3.19
CA PRO A 171 -18.91 -0.06 -4.40
C PRO A 171 -17.58 0.64 -4.80
N PRO A 172 -16.67 -0.06 -5.50
CA PRO A 172 -15.37 0.51 -5.86
C PRO A 172 -15.44 1.79 -6.71
N TRP A 173 -16.43 1.91 -7.61
CA TRP A 173 -16.58 3.08 -8.47
C TRP A 173 -16.94 4.33 -7.66
N LEU A 174 -17.84 4.21 -6.66
CA LEU A 174 -18.25 5.32 -5.81
C LEU A 174 -17.11 5.72 -4.88
N THR A 175 -16.40 4.72 -4.33
CA THR A 175 -15.18 4.95 -3.55
C THR A 175 -14.17 5.77 -4.33
N GLY A 176 -13.91 5.38 -5.59
CA GLY A 176 -12.99 6.09 -6.47
C GLY A 176 -13.45 7.50 -6.77
N LEU A 177 -14.73 7.70 -7.08
CA LEU A 177 -15.30 9.03 -7.34
C LEU A 177 -15.12 9.96 -6.14
N VAL A 178 -15.48 9.52 -4.93
CA VAL A 178 -15.38 10.33 -3.71
C VAL A 178 -13.93 10.67 -3.40
N ILE A 179 -13.02 9.69 -3.47
CA ILE A 179 -11.60 9.92 -3.19
C ILE A 179 -11.00 10.89 -4.21
N CYS A 180 -11.23 10.68 -5.51
CA CYS A 180 -10.75 11.58 -6.55
C CYS A 180 -11.33 12.99 -6.37
N GLY A 181 -12.63 13.11 -6.06
CA GLY A 181 -13.28 14.39 -5.81
C GLY A 181 -12.67 15.15 -4.63
N VAL A 182 -12.44 14.47 -3.51
CA VAL A 182 -11.80 15.06 -2.32
C VAL A 182 -10.37 15.49 -2.63
N VAL A 183 -9.57 14.62 -3.24
CA VAL A 183 -8.17 14.90 -3.59
C VAL A 183 -8.06 16.08 -4.56
N LEU A 184 -8.84 16.06 -5.63
CA LEU A 184 -8.85 17.15 -6.60
C LEU A 184 -9.32 18.48 -6.00
N ALA A 185 -10.33 18.45 -5.11
CA ALA A 185 -10.87 19.68 -4.51
C ALA A 185 -9.79 20.48 -3.76
N TYR A 186 -8.97 19.84 -2.90
CA TYR A 186 -7.93 20.57 -2.19
C TYR A 186 -6.67 20.85 -3.04
N ILE A 187 -6.36 20.00 -4.02
CA ILE A 187 -5.25 20.26 -4.95
C ILE A 187 -5.55 21.49 -5.81
N PHE A 188 -6.76 21.58 -6.38
CA PHE A 188 -7.16 22.75 -7.15
C PHE A 188 -7.22 24.02 -6.28
N ALA A 189 -7.60 23.88 -5.00
CA ALA A 189 -7.71 25.02 -4.10
C ALA A 189 -6.36 25.56 -3.60
N GLY A 190 -5.35 24.71 -3.35
CA GLY A 190 -4.10 25.12 -2.69
C GLY A 190 -2.80 24.57 -3.28
N GLY A 191 -2.86 23.85 -4.41
CA GLY A 191 -1.70 23.36 -5.15
C GLY A 191 -0.78 22.45 -4.36
N SER A 192 0.51 22.48 -4.71
CA SER A 192 1.58 21.67 -4.12
C SER A 192 1.77 21.87 -2.62
N ARG A 193 1.46 23.06 -2.09
CA ARG A 193 1.56 23.34 -0.64
C ARG A 193 0.44 22.63 0.13
N ALA A 194 -0.80 22.72 -0.36
CA ALA A 194 -1.90 21.99 0.25
C ALA A 194 -1.70 20.48 0.16
N ALA A 195 -1.22 19.99 -1.00
CA ALA A 195 -0.85 18.58 -1.18
C ALA A 195 0.24 18.14 -0.18
N ALA A 196 1.27 18.96 0.08
CA ALA A 196 2.32 18.62 1.03
C ALA A 196 1.81 18.52 2.49
N TRP A 197 0.88 19.39 2.89
CA TRP A 197 0.23 19.33 4.19
C TRP A 197 -0.72 18.14 4.31
N ALA A 198 -1.55 17.90 3.29
CA ALA A 198 -2.42 16.74 3.21
C ALA A 198 -1.60 15.44 3.31
N ASN A 199 -0.55 15.31 2.51
CA ASN A 199 0.40 14.19 2.57
C ASN A 199 1.02 14.00 3.96
N THR A 200 1.43 15.09 4.61
CA THR A 200 2.02 15.02 5.95
C THR A 200 1.01 14.48 6.96
N PHE A 201 -0.22 15.02 6.96
CA PHE A 201 -1.29 14.56 7.84
C PHE A 201 -1.65 13.10 7.57
N GLN A 202 -1.89 12.73 6.31
CA GLN A 202 -2.19 11.36 5.89
C GLN A 202 -1.09 10.39 6.28
N THR A 203 0.17 10.82 6.15
CA THR A 203 1.33 10.00 6.50
C THR A 203 1.36 9.67 7.98
N LEU A 204 1.14 10.67 8.82
CA LEU A 204 1.07 10.47 10.27
C LEU A 204 -0.11 9.58 10.66
N VAL A 205 -1.28 9.78 10.04
CA VAL A 205 -2.46 8.96 10.28
C VAL A 205 -2.18 7.50 9.93
N PHE A 206 -1.67 7.20 8.74
CA PHE A 206 -1.46 5.79 8.38
C PHE A 206 -0.34 5.13 9.18
N MET A 207 0.74 5.86 9.53
CA MET A 207 1.81 5.30 10.37
C MET A 207 1.30 4.97 11.77
N GLY A 208 0.56 5.90 12.39
CA GLY A 208 -0.03 5.69 13.71
C GLY A 208 -1.06 4.57 13.70
N MET A 209 -1.99 4.59 12.75
CA MET A 209 -3.01 3.54 12.65
C MET A 209 -2.40 2.18 12.28
N GLY A 210 -1.35 2.14 11.47
CA GLY A 210 -0.63 0.90 11.14
C GLY A 210 0.04 0.27 12.35
N LEU A 211 0.67 1.06 13.22
CA LEU A 211 1.23 0.59 14.48
C LEU A 211 0.15 0.06 15.43
N VAL A 212 -0.96 0.79 15.55
CA VAL A 212 -2.12 0.35 16.36
C VAL A 212 -2.67 -0.97 15.81
N ALA A 213 -2.82 -1.11 14.49
CA ALA A 213 -3.26 -2.35 13.86
C ALA A 213 -2.33 -3.51 14.22
N PHE A 214 -1.02 -3.29 14.10
CA PHE A 214 -0.02 -4.31 14.38
C PHE A 214 -0.06 -4.78 15.82
N VAL A 215 -0.08 -3.86 16.79
CA VAL A 215 -0.13 -4.18 18.22
C VAL A 215 -1.42 -4.93 18.56
N LEU A 216 -2.56 -4.50 18.03
CA LEU A 216 -3.84 -5.18 18.27
C LEU A 216 -3.85 -6.59 17.70
N ILE A 217 -3.41 -6.77 16.45
CA ILE A 217 -3.31 -8.10 15.83
C ILE A 217 -2.34 -8.96 16.62
N TYR A 218 -1.14 -8.46 16.92
CA TYR A 218 -0.13 -9.19 17.68
C TYR A 218 -0.67 -9.69 19.03
N ASN A 219 -1.40 -8.84 19.76
CA ASN A 219 -1.99 -9.20 21.04
C ASN A 219 -3.09 -10.27 20.92
N VAL A 220 -3.92 -10.22 19.87
CA VAL A 220 -4.94 -11.26 19.61
C VAL A 220 -4.28 -12.58 19.24
N LEU A 221 -3.24 -12.55 18.41
CA LEU A 221 -2.50 -13.75 18.00
C LEU A 221 -1.68 -14.35 19.16
N GLY A 222 -1.08 -13.51 19.99
CA GLY A 222 -0.28 -13.91 21.16
C GLY A 222 -1.08 -14.67 22.21
N GLN A 223 -2.40 -14.46 22.27
CA GLN A 223 -3.29 -15.23 23.15
C GLN A 223 -3.44 -16.70 22.74
N ALA A 224 -3.14 -17.03 21.48
CA ALA A 224 -3.22 -18.39 20.94
C ALA A 224 -1.87 -19.15 20.95
N GLY A 225 -0.82 -18.52 21.52
CA GLY A 225 0.56 -18.99 21.51
C GLY A 225 1.48 -18.05 20.72
N SER A 226 2.56 -18.59 20.13
CA SER A 226 3.43 -17.77 19.27
C SER A 226 2.71 -17.39 17.98
N PRO A 227 2.70 -16.11 17.55
CA PRO A 227 2.12 -15.69 16.27
C PRO A 227 2.70 -16.44 15.06
N THR A 228 3.92 -16.97 15.17
CA THR A 228 4.50 -17.86 14.15
C THR A 228 3.64 -19.10 13.95
N ASN A 229 3.16 -19.71 15.03
CA ASN A 229 2.40 -20.97 14.99
C ASN A 229 1.04 -20.82 14.31
N VAL A 230 0.53 -19.58 14.19
CA VAL A 230 -0.73 -19.29 13.51
C VAL A 230 -0.63 -19.51 12.00
N ALA A 231 0.55 -19.38 11.38
CA ALA A 231 0.71 -19.58 9.94
C ALA A 231 0.38 -21.03 9.52
N ALA A 232 -0.08 -21.20 8.28
CA ALA A 232 -0.45 -22.52 7.76
C ALA A 232 0.74 -23.49 7.77
N ARG A 233 0.48 -24.74 8.19
CA ARG A 233 1.48 -25.80 8.39
C ARG A 233 1.24 -26.96 7.42
N VAL A 234 2.30 -27.67 7.06
CA VAL A 234 2.20 -28.91 6.27
C VAL A 234 2.21 -30.11 7.22
N THR A 235 1.30 -31.06 7.01
CA THR A 235 1.24 -32.33 7.73
C THR A 235 2.18 -33.36 7.11
N GLU A 236 2.49 -34.43 7.85
CA GLU A 236 3.27 -35.58 7.36
C GLU A 236 2.67 -36.24 6.11
N GLN A 237 1.36 -36.08 5.90
CA GLN A 237 0.65 -36.59 4.73
C GLN A 237 0.71 -35.64 3.51
N GLY A 238 1.49 -34.56 3.60
CA GLY A 238 1.61 -33.53 2.55
C GLY A 238 0.36 -32.66 2.41
N GLU A 239 -0.50 -32.60 3.43
CA GLU A 239 -1.66 -31.71 3.44
C GLU A 239 -1.32 -30.39 4.13
N VAL A 240 -1.85 -29.29 3.61
CA VAL A 240 -1.68 -27.97 4.21
C VAL A 240 -2.87 -27.67 5.09
N VAL A 241 -2.62 -27.48 6.38
CA VAL A 241 -3.65 -27.32 7.40
C VAL A 241 -3.60 -25.95 8.06
N GLN A 242 -4.79 -25.47 8.42
CA GLN A 242 -5.01 -24.35 9.31
C GLN A 242 -5.37 -24.90 10.69
N ASP A 243 -4.42 -24.78 11.62
CA ASP A 243 -4.57 -25.30 12.99
C ASP A 243 -5.46 -24.40 13.87
N TYR A 244 -5.73 -23.17 13.45
CA TYR A 244 -6.45 -22.18 14.25
C TYR A 244 -7.69 -21.63 13.54
N ALA A 245 -8.74 -21.40 14.31
CA ALA A 245 -9.95 -20.71 13.87
C ALA A 245 -10.29 -19.57 14.83
N PHE A 246 -10.77 -18.45 14.29
CA PHE A 246 -11.24 -17.35 15.11
C PHE A 246 -12.68 -17.62 15.55
N ASP A 247 -12.88 -17.79 16.86
CA ASP A 247 -14.22 -17.93 17.43
C ASP A 247 -14.81 -16.55 17.71
N LYS A 248 -15.88 -16.22 16.99
CA LYS A 248 -16.58 -14.94 17.10
C LYS A 248 -17.33 -14.77 18.43
N ALA A 249 -17.67 -15.87 19.11
CA ALA A 249 -18.40 -15.82 20.37
C ALA A 249 -17.49 -15.50 21.57
N SER A 250 -16.29 -16.11 21.60
CA SER A 250 -15.30 -15.84 22.66
C SER A 250 -14.35 -14.68 22.32
N GLY A 251 -14.32 -14.21 21.06
CA GLY A 251 -13.38 -13.18 20.60
C GLY A 251 -11.92 -13.64 20.64
N LYS A 252 -11.69 -14.95 20.74
CA LYS A 252 -10.38 -15.57 20.87
C LYS A 252 -10.09 -16.49 19.70
N LEU A 253 -8.80 -16.66 19.46
CA LEU A 253 -8.27 -17.50 18.41
C LEU A 253 -8.00 -18.87 19.03
N VAL A 254 -8.84 -19.85 18.70
CA VAL A 254 -8.87 -21.17 19.33
C VAL A 254 -8.22 -22.17 18.37
N LYS A 255 -7.37 -23.05 18.91
CA LYS A 255 -6.83 -24.17 18.15
C LYS A 255 -7.97 -25.14 17.84
N ALA A 256 -8.25 -25.37 16.56
CA ALA A 256 -9.34 -26.25 16.15
C ALA A 256 -9.00 -27.71 16.51
N GLU A 257 -9.94 -28.46 17.08
CA GLU A 257 -9.76 -29.89 17.38
C GLU A 257 -9.43 -30.70 16.12
N ASN A 258 -10.05 -30.34 14.99
CA ASN A 258 -9.71 -30.85 13.66
C ASN A 258 -9.16 -29.72 12.78
N PRO A 259 -7.86 -29.75 12.41
CA PRO A 259 -7.26 -28.76 11.53
C PRO A 259 -7.95 -28.71 10.17
N LYS A 260 -8.22 -27.51 9.67
CA LYS A 260 -8.88 -27.35 8.37
C LYS A 260 -7.88 -27.52 7.23
N VAL A 261 -8.07 -28.56 6.42
CA VAL A 261 -7.26 -28.80 5.21
C VAL A 261 -7.60 -27.76 4.15
N VAL A 262 -6.61 -26.95 3.76
CA VAL A 262 -6.75 -25.88 2.76
C VAL A 262 -6.07 -26.20 1.43
N GLY A 263 -5.09 -27.12 1.43
CA GLY A 263 -4.39 -27.53 0.23
C GLY A 263 -3.64 -28.84 0.39
N LYS A 264 -3.02 -29.31 -0.68
CA LYS A 264 -2.12 -30.48 -0.72
C LYS A 264 -0.87 -30.12 -1.49
N LEU A 265 0.27 -30.69 -1.11
CA LEU A 265 1.50 -30.58 -1.90
C LEU A 265 1.28 -31.18 -3.30
N LYS A 266 1.82 -30.52 -4.32
CA LYS A 266 1.81 -31.04 -5.69
C LYS A 266 2.76 -32.22 -5.85
N HIS A 267 3.88 -32.20 -5.12
CA HIS A 267 4.90 -33.24 -5.09
C HIS A 267 4.83 -33.95 -3.73
N PRO A 268 4.13 -35.10 -3.64
CA PRO A 268 3.95 -35.82 -2.38
C PRO A 268 5.26 -36.36 -1.79
N GLU A 269 6.28 -36.54 -2.64
CA GLU A 269 7.64 -36.96 -2.26
C GLU A 269 8.32 -35.97 -1.30
N GLU A 270 7.93 -34.69 -1.34
CA GLU A 270 8.47 -33.65 -0.46
C GLU A 270 7.74 -33.58 0.90
N ALA A 271 6.72 -34.42 1.13
CA ALA A 271 5.88 -34.36 2.33
C ALA A 271 6.68 -34.56 3.62
N GLU A 272 7.68 -35.44 3.61
CA GLU A 272 8.54 -35.70 4.77
C GLU A 272 9.47 -34.52 5.09
N GLN A 273 9.97 -33.83 4.05
CA GLN A 273 10.81 -32.63 4.21
C GLN A 273 10.02 -31.45 4.79
N TRP A 274 8.74 -31.32 4.40
CA TRP A 274 7.87 -30.23 4.82
C TRP A 274 7.03 -30.55 6.07
N ALA A 275 7.06 -31.79 6.57
CA ALA A 275 6.31 -32.21 7.73
C ALA A 275 6.55 -31.29 8.94
N GLY A 276 5.47 -30.72 9.47
CA GLY A 276 5.52 -29.82 10.63
C GLY A 276 6.06 -28.41 10.34
N ARG A 277 6.57 -28.15 9.13
CA ARG A 277 7.07 -26.84 8.73
C ARG A 277 5.96 -25.92 8.25
N GLN A 278 6.23 -24.63 8.31
CA GLN A 278 5.36 -23.57 7.82
C GLN A 278 5.94 -22.97 6.54
N PRO A 279 5.38 -23.30 5.36
CA PRO A 279 5.88 -22.83 4.06
C PRO A 279 6.04 -21.32 3.96
N HIS A 280 5.20 -20.57 4.68
CA HIS A 280 5.18 -19.11 4.62
C HIS A 280 6.30 -18.45 5.43
N LEU A 281 7.01 -19.20 6.28
CA LEU A 281 8.16 -18.71 7.05
C LEU A 281 9.51 -19.15 6.46
N THR A 282 9.49 -20.04 5.49
CA THR A 282 10.68 -20.53 4.79
C THR A 282 10.92 -19.76 3.50
N ARG A 283 12.17 -19.75 3.06
CA ARG A 283 12.53 -19.22 1.73
C ARG A 283 12.27 -20.24 0.62
N ASP A 284 12.39 -21.52 0.96
CA ASP A 284 12.32 -22.63 0.01
C ASP A 284 10.97 -22.69 -0.69
N GLU A 285 11.02 -23.04 -1.97
CA GLU A 285 9.85 -23.10 -2.83
C GLU A 285 9.07 -24.38 -2.59
N VAL A 286 7.75 -24.25 -2.52
CA VAL A 286 6.84 -25.40 -2.45
C VAL A 286 5.57 -25.12 -3.25
N GLU A 287 5.20 -26.07 -4.09
CA GLU A 287 3.98 -26.00 -4.89
C GLU A 287 2.81 -26.66 -4.17
N ILE A 288 1.77 -25.86 -3.90
CA ILE A 288 0.59 -26.29 -3.15
C ILE A 288 -0.65 -26.17 -4.04
N ILE A 289 -1.36 -27.27 -4.21
CA ILE A 289 -2.67 -27.31 -4.87
C ILE A 289 -3.74 -27.02 -3.83
N TYR A 290 -4.55 -25.99 -4.06
CA TYR A 290 -5.65 -25.61 -3.20
C TYR A 290 -6.97 -25.48 -3.98
N LYS A 291 -8.08 -25.74 -3.29
CA LYS A 291 -9.42 -25.63 -3.88
C LYS A 291 -9.90 -24.18 -3.76
N ALA A 292 -10.09 -23.51 -4.89
CA ALA A 292 -10.63 -22.16 -4.95
C ALA A 292 -12.01 -22.16 -5.62
N LYS A 293 -13.00 -21.50 -5.01
CA LYS A 293 -14.31 -21.30 -5.64
C LYS A 293 -14.19 -20.21 -6.71
N ASN A 294 -14.58 -20.51 -7.94
CA ASN A 294 -14.58 -19.52 -9.02
C ASN A 294 -15.64 -18.45 -8.69
N PRO A 295 -15.26 -17.15 -8.65
CA PRO A 295 -16.19 -16.06 -8.31
C PRO A 295 -17.42 -15.97 -9.21
N LYS A 296 -17.31 -16.34 -10.49
CA LYS A 296 -18.40 -16.21 -11.48
C LYS A 296 -19.26 -17.47 -11.62
N THR A 297 -18.62 -18.64 -11.65
CA THR A 297 -19.33 -19.91 -11.93
C THR A 297 -19.69 -20.69 -10.67
N LYS A 298 -19.27 -20.24 -9.48
CA LYS A 298 -19.41 -20.93 -8.18
C LYS A 298 -18.83 -22.35 -8.13
N LYS A 299 -18.20 -22.85 -9.21
CA LYS A 299 -17.52 -24.15 -9.28
C LYS A 299 -16.20 -24.12 -8.53
N VAL A 300 -15.87 -25.21 -7.84
CA VAL A 300 -14.59 -25.39 -7.14
C VAL A 300 -13.55 -25.82 -8.16
N VAL A 301 -12.52 -25.00 -8.36
CA VAL A 301 -11.40 -25.26 -9.27
C VAL A 301 -10.14 -25.46 -8.46
N ALA A 302 -9.37 -26.50 -8.78
CA ALA A 302 -8.04 -26.69 -8.21
C ALA A 302 -7.09 -25.63 -8.81
N LYS A 303 -6.44 -24.85 -7.95
CA LYS A 303 -5.42 -23.87 -8.33
C LYS A 303 -4.10 -24.25 -7.66
N THR A 304 -3.00 -24.04 -8.37
CA THR A 304 -1.67 -24.20 -7.80
C THR A 304 -1.16 -22.86 -7.30
N ARG A 305 -0.56 -22.85 -6.11
CA ARG A 305 0.14 -21.72 -5.51
C ARG A 305 1.55 -22.16 -5.18
N GLU A 306 2.52 -21.46 -5.73
CA GLU A 306 3.90 -21.51 -5.27
C GLU A 306 4.04 -20.63 -4.02
N VAL A 307 4.43 -21.24 -2.90
CA VAL A 307 4.86 -20.54 -1.69
C VAL A 307 6.38 -20.55 -1.67
N GLY A 308 7.03 -19.46 -1.27
CA GLY A 308 8.47 -19.27 -1.45
C GLY A 308 8.81 -18.40 -2.66
N VAL A 309 10.08 -17.98 -2.74
CA VAL A 309 10.54 -16.98 -3.70
C VAL A 309 11.76 -17.50 -4.47
N PRO A 310 11.61 -17.75 -5.78
CA PRO A 310 12.72 -18.14 -6.61
C PRO A 310 13.85 -17.13 -6.64
N TRP A 311 15.08 -17.62 -6.77
CA TRP A 311 16.26 -16.75 -6.81
C TRP A 311 16.19 -15.71 -7.94
N LEU A 312 15.75 -16.11 -9.13
CA LEU A 312 15.56 -15.21 -10.27
C LEU A 312 14.46 -14.17 -10.00
N MET A 313 13.39 -14.56 -9.31
CA MET A 313 12.35 -13.62 -8.87
C MET A 313 12.93 -12.64 -7.84
N PHE A 314 13.67 -13.13 -6.84
CA PHE A 314 14.32 -12.28 -5.85
C PHE A 314 15.24 -11.25 -6.51
N LEU A 315 16.11 -11.69 -7.43
CA LEU A 315 17.05 -10.83 -8.13
C LEU A 315 16.35 -9.79 -9.00
N SER A 316 15.35 -10.19 -9.78
CA SER A 316 14.60 -9.24 -10.64
C SER A 316 13.87 -8.16 -9.82
N TYR A 317 13.31 -8.52 -8.66
CA TYR A 317 12.64 -7.56 -7.78
C TYR A 317 13.59 -6.54 -7.14
N MET A 318 14.88 -6.87 -6.98
CA MET A 318 15.87 -5.90 -6.51
C MET A 318 16.08 -4.72 -7.47
N PHE A 319 15.76 -4.87 -8.76
CA PHE A 319 15.89 -3.78 -9.74
C PHE A 319 14.66 -2.88 -9.80
N ILE A 320 13.50 -3.31 -9.28
CA ILE A 320 12.26 -2.52 -9.31
C ILE A 320 12.43 -1.15 -8.61
N PRO A 321 13.04 -1.06 -7.41
CA PRO A 321 13.26 0.22 -6.74
C PRO A 321 14.14 1.22 -7.49
N LEU A 322 14.95 0.79 -8.48
CA LEU A 322 15.74 1.75 -9.28
C LEU A 322 14.85 2.66 -10.14
N SER A 323 13.64 2.20 -10.48
CA SER A 323 12.68 2.97 -11.28
C SER A 323 12.21 4.26 -10.60
N VAL A 324 12.31 4.33 -9.26
CA VAL A 324 11.96 5.48 -8.40
C VAL A 324 12.68 6.75 -8.86
N GLY A 325 13.90 6.62 -9.38
CA GLY A 325 14.68 7.72 -9.95
C GLY A 325 13.97 8.46 -11.10
N MET A 326 13.11 7.74 -11.84
CA MET A 326 12.43 8.22 -13.04
C MET A 326 10.95 8.55 -12.84
N PHE A 327 10.42 8.36 -11.64
CA PHE A 327 9.02 8.65 -11.34
C PHE A 327 8.78 10.17 -11.27
N PRO A 328 7.92 10.73 -12.14
CA PRO A 328 7.78 12.18 -12.26
C PRO A 328 7.16 12.83 -11.02
N HIS A 329 6.30 12.11 -10.31
CA HIS A 329 5.70 12.58 -9.07
C HIS A 329 6.71 12.64 -7.90
N LEU A 330 7.68 11.72 -7.83
CA LEU A 330 8.77 11.79 -6.85
C LEU A 330 9.80 12.86 -7.22
N PHE A 331 10.07 13.01 -8.52
CA PHE A 331 10.92 14.07 -9.04
C PHE A 331 10.42 15.44 -8.61
N GLN A 332 9.11 15.68 -8.69
CA GLN A 332 8.48 16.94 -8.26
C GLN A 332 8.69 17.23 -6.78
N HIS A 333 8.63 16.21 -5.91
CA HIS A 333 8.94 16.37 -4.48
C HIS A 333 10.38 16.78 -4.23
N TRP A 334 11.34 16.28 -5.02
CA TRP A 334 12.72 16.73 -4.86
C TRP A 334 12.90 18.19 -5.28
N LEU A 335 12.12 18.69 -6.25
CA LEU A 335 12.18 20.08 -6.69
C LEU A 335 11.58 21.08 -5.68
N THR A 336 10.66 20.64 -4.81
CA THR A 336 9.98 21.48 -3.80
C THR A 336 10.78 21.71 -2.52
N ALA A 337 11.89 20.99 -2.33
CA ALA A 337 12.70 21.07 -1.11
C ALA A 337 13.37 22.44 -0.90
N LYS A 338 13.42 22.91 0.37
CA LYS A 338 14.04 24.19 0.75
C LYS A 338 15.55 24.24 0.57
N SER A 339 16.23 23.16 0.95
CA SER A 339 17.70 23.08 1.00
C SER A 339 18.20 21.65 0.79
N ALA A 340 19.46 21.48 0.38
CA ALA A 340 20.11 20.16 0.34
C ALA A 340 20.09 19.45 1.72
N LYS A 341 20.17 20.21 2.82
CA LYS A 341 20.11 19.65 4.18
C LYS A 341 18.77 18.96 4.47
N ALA A 342 17.69 19.35 3.77
CA ALA A 342 16.37 18.72 3.91
C ALA A 342 16.39 17.24 3.53
N PHE A 343 17.23 16.83 2.59
CA PHE A 343 17.36 15.45 2.14
C PHE A 343 18.03 14.54 3.17
N LYS A 344 18.84 15.07 4.11
CA LYS A 344 19.54 14.25 5.12
C LYS A 344 18.57 13.48 6.00
N LEU A 345 17.49 14.13 6.43
CA LEU A 345 16.46 13.49 7.24
C LEU A 345 15.74 12.41 6.43
N THR A 346 15.37 12.70 5.18
CA THR A 346 14.76 11.74 4.28
C THR A 346 15.66 10.53 4.05
N LEU A 347 16.97 10.73 3.89
CA LEU A 347 17.93 9.65 3.66
C LEU A 347 18.02 8.66 4.82
N VAL A 348 18.06 9.16 6.06
CA VAL A 348 18.24 8.32 7.26
C VAL A 348 16.92 7.74 7.75
N ALA A 349 15.86 8.55 7.77
CA ALA A 349 14.58 8.13 8.34
C ALA A 349 13.75 7.26 7.38
N HIS A 350 13.92 7.38 6.06
CA HIS A 350 13.10 6.65 5.11
C HIS A 350 13.25 5.12 5.21
N PRO A 351 14.46 4.54 5.29
CA PRO A 351 14.61 3.10 5.54
C PRO A 351 13.94 2.64 6.85
N LEU A 352 14.05 3.45 7.91
CA LEU A 352 13.41 3.16 9.20
C LEU A 352 11.89 3.15 9.09
N CYS A 353 11.30 4.15 8.43
CA CYS A 353 9.86 4.23 8.20
C CYS A 353 9.37 3.05 7.34
N ILE A 354 10.13 2.65 6.31
CA ILE A 354 9.83 1.46 5.51
C ILE A 354 9.81 0.22 6.40
N MET A 355 10.82 0.00 7.25
CA MET A 355 10.84 -1.14 8.15
C MET A 355 9.63 -1.14 9.09
N ILE A 356 9.31 0.00 9.71
CA ILE A 356 8.18 0.15 10.63
C ILE A 356 6.84 -0.20 9.99
N VAL A 357 6.67 0.07 8.70
CA VAL A 357 5.40 -0.17 7.99
C VAL A 357 5.35 -1.55 7.32
N TRP A 358 6.43 -1.95 6.65
CA TRP A 358 6.47 -3.19 5.89
C TRP A 358 6.56 -4.43 6.76
N VAL A 359 7.28 -4.38 7.90
CA VAL A 359 7.37 -5.53 8.82
C VAL A 359 5.97 -5.94 9.27
N PRO A 360 5.13 -5.03 9.83
CA PRO A 360 3.73 -5.34 10.11
C PRO A 360 2.94 -5.90 8.94
N CYS A 361 2.99 -5.26 7.76
CA CYS A 361 2.19 -5.68 6.61
C CYS A 361 2.54 -7.11 6.16
N VAL A 362 3.82 -7.45 6.10
CA VAL A 362 4.25 -8.79 5.70
C VAL A 362 3.88 -9.83 6.76
N LEU A 363 4.10 -9.53 8.05
CA LEU A 363 3.74 -10.44 9.14
C LEU A 363 2.23 -10.70 9.19
N ILE A 364 1.41 -9.66 9.05
CA ILE A 364 -0.05 -9.77 8.98
C ILE A 364 -0.45 -10.66 7.80
N GLY A 365 0.18 -10.52 6.64
CA GLY A 365 -0.08 -11.36 5.48
C GLY A 365 0.26 -12.84 5.70
N ILE A 366 1.38 -13.11 6.38
CA ILE A 366 1.78 -14.48 6.75
C ILE A 366 0.79 -15.09 7.74
N TRP A 367 0.42 -14.36 8.80
CA TRP A 367 -0.55 -14.85 9.80
C TRP A 367 -1.93 -15.06 9.18
N ALA A 368 -2.31 -14.25 8.20
CA ALA A 368 -3.54 -14.43 7.45
C ALA A 368 -3.61 -15.80 6.74
N SER A 369 -2.47 -16.39 6.34
CA SER A 369 -2.41 -17.70 5.66
C SER A 369 -3.04 -18.83 6.49
N GLY A 370 -2.98 -18.73 7.82
CA GLY A 370 -3.57 -19.69 8.73
C GLY A 370 -4.99 -19.39 9.17
N LEU A 371 -5.50 -18.19 8.88
CA LEU A 371 -6.81 -17.72 9.36
C LEU A 371 -7.84 -17.55 8.25
N LEU A 372 -7.40 -17.17 7.05
CA LEU A 372 -8.27 -16.82 5.95
C LEU A 372 -8.26 -17.88 4.83
N PRO A 373 -9.35 -18.01 4.05
CA PRO A 373 -9.39 -18.90 2.90
C PRO A 373 -8.40 -18.48 1.79
N TRP A 374 -7.63 -19.43 1.26
CA TRP A 374 -6.61 -19.19 0.24
C TRP A 374 -7.13 -18.71 -1.12
N GLY A 375 -8.42 -18.90 -1.40
CA GLY A 375 -9.10 -18.40 -2.60
C GLY A 375 -9.49 -16.92 -2.56
N MET A 376 -9.23 -16.21 -1.45
CA MET A 376 -9.58 -14.79 -1.30
C MET A 376 -8.70 -13.90 -2.20
N PRO A 377 -9.25 -12.83 -2.80
CA PRO A 377 -8.45 -11.86 -3.54
C PRO A 377 -7.34 -11.25 -2.65
N PRO A 378 -6.08 -11.17 -3.11
CA PRO A 378 -4.97 -10.67 -2.31
C PRO A 378 -5.20 -9.26 -1.74
N ALA A 379 -5.86 -8.40 -2.53
CA ALA A 379 -6.16 -7.04 -2.13
C ALA A 379 -7.18 -6.91 -0.97
N ALA A 380 -7.93 -7.98 -0.66
CA ALA A 380 -8.94 -7.94 0.39
C ALA A 380 -8.41 -8.49 1.73
N ILE A 381 -7.20 -9.06 1.75
CA ILE A 381 -6.68 -9.82 2.89
C ILE A 381 -6.51 -8.93 4.10
N LEU A 382 -5.84 -7.79 3.95
CA LEU A 382 -5.61 -6.85 5.05
C LEU A 382 -6.93 -6.42 5.71
N SER A 383 -7.90 -5.94 4.92
CA SER A 383 -9.22 -5.54 5.45
C SER A 383 -9.97 -6.69 6.12
N ASN A 384 -9.87 -7.91 5.61
CA ASN A 384 -10.56 -9.07 6.21
C ASN A 384 -9.89 -9.54 7.50
N VAL A 385 -8.55 -9.46 7.61
CA VAL A 385 -7.86 -9.73 8.88
C VAL A 385 -8.33 -8.74 9.94
N LEU A 386 -8.35 -7.45 9.61
CA LEU A 386 -8.81 -6.40 10.53
C LEU A 386 -10.26 -6.65 10.96
N LYS A 387 -11.17 -6.91 10.01
CA LYS A 387 -12.58 -7.19 10.28
C LYS A 387 -12.78 -8.44 11.15
N THR A 388 -11.97 -9.47 10.93
CA THR A 388 -12.11 -10.75 11.63
C THR A 388 -11.54 -10.68 13.05
N LEU A 389 -10.35 -10.11 13.23
CA LEU A 389 -9.64 -10.15 14.51
C LEU A 389 -10.01 -9.02 15.47
N ILE A 390 -10.39 -7.85 14.96
CA ILE A 390 -10.53 -6.65 15.82
C ILE A 390 -11.96 -6.49 16.31
N GLY A 391 -12.97 -6.96 15.58
CA GLY A 391 -14.39 -7.04 15.99
C GLY A 391 -15.10 -5.70 16.27
N ASN A 392 -14.36 -4.67 16.68
CA ASN A 392 -14.83 -3.34 17.01
C ASN A 392 -15.00 -2.50 15.71
N PRO A 393 -16.23 -2.07 15.39
CA PRO A 393 -16.51 -1.32 14.17
C PRO A 393 -15.80 0.04 14.08
N ILE A 394 -15.54 0.70 15.20
CA ILE A 394 -14.87 2.01 15.25
C ILE A 394 -13.39 1.82 14.92
N LEU A 395 -12.72 0.89 15.61
CA LEU A 395 -11.31 0.58 15.33
C LEU A 395 -11.13 0.11 13.89
N THR A 396 -12.01 -0.77 13.38
CA THR A 396 -11.98 -1.18 11.97
C THR A 396 -12.10 0.01 11.02
N GLY A 397 -12.96 0.98 11.34
CA GLY A 397 -13.09 2.22 10.57
C GLY A 397 -11.84 3.09 10.61
N MET A 398 -11.23 3.27 11.78
CA MET A 398 -9.99 4.05 11.94
C MET A 398 -8.82 3.42 11.18
N LEU A 399 -8.70 2.08 11.24
CA LEU A 399 -7.64 1.34 10.54
C LEU A 399 -7.86 1.39 9.03
N THR A 400 -9.11 1.28 8.57
CA THR A 400 -9.45 1.47 7.15
C THR A 400 -9.15 2.89 6.68
N ALA A 401 -9.43 3.90 7.51
CA ALA A 401 -9.05 5.29 7.23
C ALA A 401 -7.52 5.45 7.13
N GLY A 402 -6.74 4.75 7.95
CA GLY A 402 -5.28 4.69 7.82
C GLY A 402 -4.83 4.12 6.47
N ILE A 403 -5.42 3.01 6.02
CA ILE A 403 -5.10 2.44 4.69
C ILE A 403 -5.48 3.43 3.58
N LEU A 404 -6.66 4.05 3.67
CA LEU A 404 -7.08 5.07 2.71
C LEU A 404 -6.13 6.28 2.72
N ALA A 405 -5.65 6.72 3.89
CA ALA A 405 -4.72 7.83 4.01
C ALA A 405 -3.41 7.57 3.25
N ALA A 406 -2.83 6.37 3.38
CA ALA A 406 -1.66 6.00 2.61
C ALA A 406 -1.92 6.02 1.09
N ILE A 407 -3.03 5.43 0.65
CA ILE A 407 -3.38 5.39 -0.77
C ILE A 407 -3.60 6.80 -1.32
N MET A 408 -4.37 7.63 -0.61
CA MET A 408 -4.66 9.00 -1.01
C MET A 408 -3.40 9.86 -1.05
N SER A 409 -2.47 9.71 -0.12
CA SER A 409 -1.20 10.46 -0.14
C SER A 409 -0.39 10.22 -1.42
N SER A 410 -0.43 9.00 -1.97
CA SER A 410 0.19 8.73 -3.28
C SER A 410 -0.59 9.34 -4.45
N LEU A 411 -1.92 9.37 -4.38
CA LEU A 411 -2.78 9.98 -5.40
C LEU A 411 -2.56 11.49 -5.48
N ASP A 412 -2.35 12.17 -4.34
CA ASP A 412 -2.11 13.61 -4.27
C ASP A 412 -0.98 14.03 -5.20
N SER A 413 0.15 13.35 -5.02
CA SER A 413 1.38 13.59 -5.74
C SER A 413 1.25 13.27 -7.23
N GLN A 414 0.46 12.25 -7.58
CA GLN A 414 0.24 11.84 -8.96
C GLN A 414 -0.69 12.79 -9.72
N PHE A 415 -1.79 13.23 -9.11
CA PHE A 415 -2.70 14.21 -9.70
C PHE A 415 -2.00 15.56 -9.92
N LEU A 416 -1.27 16.03 -8.90
CA LEU A 416 -0.49 17.25 -9.00
C LEU A 416 0.57 17.14 -10.11
N CYS A 417 1.24 16.00 -10.19
CA CYS A 417 2.25 15.75 -11.23
C CYS A 417 1.67 15.79 -12.64
N LEU A 418 0.54 15.11 -12.87
CA LEU A 418 -0.17 15.19 -14.15
C LEU A 418 -0.53 16.64 -14.50
N GLY A 419 -1.16 17.37 -13.57
CA GLY A 419 -1.53 18.78 -13.79
C GLY A 419 -0.32 19.66 -14.13
N THR A 420 0.82 19.39 -13.48
CA THR A 420 2.08 20.11 -13.73
C THR A 420 2.65 19.78 -15.12
N ILE A 421 2.63 18.51 -15.53
CA ILE A 421 3.10 18.04 -16.86
C ILE A 421 2.24 18.62 -17.98
N PHE A 422 0.92 18.69 -17.82
CA PHE A 422 0.03 19.26 -18.84
C PHE A 422 0.16 20.79 -18.97
N THR A 423 0.57 21.48 -17.92
CA THR A 423 0.66 22.95 -17.91
C THR A 423 2.02 23.48 -18.40
N ASN A 424 3.10 22.70 -18.27
CA ASN A 424 4.50 23.15 -18.48
C ASN A 424 5.25 22.26 -19.46
#